data_AF-A0A954B6I5-F1
#
_entry.id   AF-A0A954B6I5-F1
#
_cell.length_a   1.000
_cell.length_b   1.000
_cell.length_c   1.000
_cell.angle_alpha   90.00
_cell.angle_beta   90.00
_cell.angle_gamma   90.00
#
_symmetry.space_group_name_H-M   'P 1'
#
loop_
_entity.id
_entity.type
_entity.pdbx_description
1 polymer ?
#
loop_
_entity_poly.entity_id
_entity_poly.type
_entity_poly.pdbx_seq_one_letter_code
_entity_poly.pdbx_strand_id
1 'polypeptide(L)'
;YFANSQVDAATVEASRFIRTGRAQKQGYDKDAFFDAVCPSLELFGDCEDRLTVEVQTFASFADLAADNTPVTCRNDDPQDVLDIPYEPGLDNQIVRLRLCLIYNTINPTIGVNVSDTAGGKRRLYGSYLFRNEPFSRNQAV
;
A
#
# COMPACT_ATOMS: atom_id res chain seq x y z
N TYR A 1 -14.87 8.24 5.72
CA TYR A 1 -15.45 7.57 4.54
C TYR A 1 -14.71 7.97 3.27
N PHE A 2 -14.85 9.21 2.74
CA PHE A 2 -14.20 9.65 1.50
C PHE A 2 -12.68 9.38 1.46
N ALA A 3 -11.93 9.79 2.49
CA ALA A 3 -10.50 9.56 2.51
C ALA A 3 -10.14 8.05 2.50
N ASN A 4 -10.93 7.19 3.15
CA ASN A 4 -10.71 5.75 3.12
C ASN A 4 -11.00 5.16 1.73
N SER A 5 -12.10 5.58 1.09
CA SER A 5 -12.42 5.11 -0.27
C SER A 5 -11.36 5.53 -1.29
N GLN A 6 -10.69 6.67 -1.10
CA GLN A 6 -9.55 7.06 -1.92
C GLN A 6 -8.33 6.16 -1.66
N VAL A 7 -8.05 5.80 -0.41
CA VAL A 7 -6.98 4.83 -0.08
C VAL A 7 -7.27 3.45 -0.67
N ASP A 8 -8.51 2.97 -0.59
CA ASP A 8 -8.94 1.71 -1.21
C ASP A 8 -8.77 1.75 -2.73
N ALA A 9 -9.19 2.84 -3.38
CA ALA A 9 -9.03 3.04 -4.82
C ALA A 9 -7.55 3.08 -5.24
N ALA A 10 -6.72 3.85 -4.51
CA ALA A 10 -5.28 3.91 -4.75
C ALA A 10 -4.62 2.54 -4.57
N THR A 11 -5.03 1.74 -3.58
CA THR A 11 -4.51 0.38 -3.37
C THR A 11 -4.84 -0.51 -4.58
N VAL A 12 -6.07 -0.48 -5.08
CA VAL A 12 -6.48 -1.25 -6.26
C VAL A 12 -5.73 -0.79 -7.50
N GLU A 13 -5.55 0.50 -7.70
CA GLU A 13 -4.80 1.04 -8.84
C GLU A 13 -3.32 0.66 -8.79
N ALA A 14 -2.66 0.90 -7.66
CA ALA A 14 -1.28 0.52 -7.40
C ALA A 14 -1.04 -0.99 -7.61
N SER A 15 -2.00 -1.84 -7.22
CA SER A 15 -1.90 -3.28 -7.43
C SER A 15 -1.72 -3.66 -8.90
N ARG A 16 -2.26 -2.88 -9.85
CA ARG A 16 -2.17 -3.17 -11.28
C ARG A 16 -0.74 -3.07 -11.77
N PHE A 17 0.08 -2.17 -11.22
CA PHE A 17 1.49 -2.08 -11.57
C PHE A 17 2.23 -3.39 -11.32
N ILE A 18 1.95 -4.04 -10.19
CA ILE A 18 2.58 -5.31 -9.80
C ILE A 18 1.90 -6.48 -10.51
N ARG A 19 0.57 -6.54 -10.47
CA ARG A 19 -0.24 -7.65 -11.00
C ARG A 19 -0.01 -7.88 -12.49
N THR A 20 0.20 -6.81 -13.26
CA THR A 20 0.44 -6.87 -14.71
C THR A 20 1.93 -6.95 -15.09
N GLY A 21 2.83 -6.97 -14.10
CA GLY A 21 4.27 -7.04 -14.33
C GLY A 21 4.93 -5.71 -14.71
N ARG A 22 4.21 -4.58 -14.65
CA ARG A 22 4.76 -3.26 -15.05
C ARG A 22 5.92 -2.85 -14.12
N ALA A 23 5.75 -2.96 -12.81
CA ALA A 23 6.78 -2.63 -11.83
C ALA A 23 8.02 -3.53 -12.02
N GLN A 24 7.82 -4.83 -12.21
CA GLN A 24 8.86 -5.81 -12.43
C GLN A 24 9.64 -5.57 -13.72
N LYS A 25 8.93 -5.31 -14.83
CA LYS A 25 9.55 -5.03 -16.14
C LYS A 25 10.33 -3.72 -16.15
N GLN A 26 9.86 -2.72 -15.39
CA GLN A 26 10.52 -1.43 -15.26
C GLN A 26 11.62 -1.43 -14.19
N GLY A 27 11.80 -2.54 -13.46
CA GLY A 27 12.82 -2.66 -12.42
C GLY A 27 12.58 -1.72 -11.24
N TYR A 28 11.32 -1.44 -10.90
CA TYR A 28 11.00 -0.60 -9.75
C TYR A 28 11.53 -1.28 -8.48
N ASP A 29 12.31 -0.55 -7.70
CA ASP A 29 12.60 -0.87 -6.31
C ASP A 29 11.52 -0.29 -5.39
N LYS A 30 11.72 -0.41 -4.07
CA LYS A 30 10.77 0.05 -3.05
C LYS A 30 10.46 1.55 -3.22
N ASP A 31 11.47 2.37 -3.44
CA ASP A 31 11.34 3.82 -3.53
C ASP A 31 10.71 4.23 -4.86
N ALA A 32 11.14 3.66 -5.99
CA ALA A 32 10.53 3.92 -7.29
C ALA A 32 9.05 3.49 -7.35
N PHE A 33 8.69 2.39 -6.67
CA PHE A 33 7.30 1.99 -6.55
C PHE A 33 6.50 2.93 -5.64
N PHE A 34 7.08 3.37 -4.52
CA PHE A 34 6.48 4.38 -3.66
C PHE A 34 6.16 5.67 -4.43
N ASP A 35 7.12 6.18 -5.20
CA ASP A 35 6.97 7.37 -6.04
C ASP A 35 5.87 7.22 -7.09
N ALA A 36 5.67 6.01 -7.61
CA ALA A 36 4.60 5.72 -8.56
C ALA A 36 3.20 5.67 -7.91
N VAL A 37 3.12 5.42 -6.60
CA VAL A 37 1.85 5.32 -5.85
C VAL A 37 1.47 6.63 -5.18
N CYS A 38 2.45 7.40 -4.69
CA CYS A 38 2.22 8.63 -3.93
C CYS A 38 1.26 9.62 -4.60
N PRO A 39 1.34 9.90 -5.93
CA PRO A 39 0.45 10.86 -6.59
C PRO A 39 -1.04 10.54 -6.44
N SER A 40 -1.43 9.27 -6.25
CA SER A 40 -2.83 8.89 -6.03
C SER A 40 -3.40 9.37 -4.68
N LEU A 41 -2.54 9.77 -3.74
CA LEU A 41 -2.91 10.16 -2.37
C LEU A 41 -2.36 11.54 -1.94
N GLU A 42 -1.62 12.23 -2.80
CA GLU A 42 -0.99 13.55 -2.52
C GLU A 42 -1.99 14.63 -2.06
N LEU A 43 -3.28 14.50 -2.44
CA LEU A 43 -4.36 15.37 -1.99
C LEU A 43 -4.47 15.42 -0.45
N PHE A 44 -4.04 14.36 0.23
CA PHE A 44 -4.10 14.26 1.69
C PHE A 44 -2.81 14.72 2.40
N GLY A 45 -1.88 15.31 1.64
CA GLY A 45 -0.60 15.83 2.10
C GLY A 45 0.58 15.03 1.58
N ASP A 46 1.78 15.46 1.99
CA ASP A 46 3.03 14.81 1.61
C ASP A 46 3.05 13.33 2.03
N CYS A 47 3.38 12.45 1.08
CA CYS A 47 3.42 11.01 1.27
C CYS A 47 4.59 10.58 2.14
N GLU A 48 5.74 11.25 2.06
CA GLU A 48 6.97 10.85 2.76
C GLU A 48 6.73 10.65 4.25
N ASP A 49 5.97 11.57 4.85
CA ASP A 49 5.66 11.58 6.28
C ASP A 49 4.35 10.84 6.63
N ARG A 50 3.64 10.25 5.68
CA ARG A 50 2.26 9.77 5.91
C ARG A 50 1.91 8.44 5.29
N LEU A 51 2.49 8.09 4.16
CA LEU A 51 2.18 6.88 3.42
C LEU A 51 3.22 5.81 3.73
N THR A 52 2.79 4.57 3.91
CA THR A 52 3.63 3.38 3.80
C THR A 52 3.05 2.45 2.74
N VAL A 53 3.94 1.74 2.05
CA VAL A 53 3.60 0.83 0.96
C VAL A 53 4.28 -0.51 1.24
N GLU A 54 3.48 -1.53 1.52
CA GLU A 54 3.95 -2.88 1.74
C GLU A 54 3.59 -3.76 0.56
N VAL A 55 4.58 -4.49 0.05
CA VAL A 55 4.37 -5.52 -0.96
C VAL A 55 5.02 -6.81 -0.50
N GLN A 56 4.24 -7.87 -0.35
CA GLN A 56 4.73 -9.16 0.14
C GLN A 56 4.22 -10.31 -0.71
N THR A 57 5.11 -11.27 -1.00
CA THR A 57 4.77 -12.49 -1.72
C THR A 57 4.47 -13.66 -0.79
N PHE A 58 3.61 -14.56 -1.26
CA PHE A 58 3.23 -15.76 -0.52
C PHE A 58 3.31 -16.99 -1.45
N ALA A 59 3.73 -18.13 -0.90
CA ALA A 59 3.81 -19.38 -1.63
C ALA A 59 2.41 -20.00 -1.88
N SER A 60 1.46 -19.77 -0.97
CA SER A 60 0.09 -20.25 -1.09
C SER A 60 -0.92 -19.28 -0.44
N PHE A 61 -2.21 -19.44 -0.76
CA PHE A 61 -3.28 -18.72 -0.08
C PHE A 61 -3.43 -19.14 1.38
N ALA A 62 -2.98 -20.34 1.76
CA ALA A 62 -2.98 -20.80 3.14
C ALA A 62 -1.92 -20.04 3.96
N ASP A 63 -0.72 -19.86 3.41
CA ASP A 63 0.35 -19.06 4.05
C ASP A 63 -0.10 -17.61 4.22
N LEU A 64 -0.74 -17.04 3.19
CA LEU A 64 -1.33 -15.71 3.24
C LEU A 64 -2.39 -15.60 4.33
N ALA A 65 -3.27 -16.59 4.47
CA ALA A 65 -4.33 -16.60 5.49
C ALA A 65 -3.79 -16.82 6.91
N ALA A 66 -2.63 -17.46 7.05
CA ALA A 66 -1.96 -17.67 8.33
C ALA A 66 -1.13 -16.46 8.78
N ASP A 67 -0.80 -15.55 7.86
CA ASP A 67 -0.07 -14.32 8.18
C ASP A 67 -0.98 -13.30 8.88
N ASN A 68 -0.69 -13.06 10.16
CA ASN A 68 -1.39 -12.12 11.03
C ASN A 68 -0.55 -10.85 11.31
N THR A 69 0.47 -10.58 10.49
CA THR A 69 1.32 -9.38 10.64
C THR A 69 0.45 -8.13 10.55
N PRO A 70 0.50 -7.22 11.55
CA PRO A 70 -0.29 -5.99 11.53
C PRO A 70 0.13 -5.10 10.35
N VAL A 71 -0.73 -4.15 9.98
CA VAL A 71 -0.37 -3.14 8.98
C VAL A 71 0.59 -2.14 9.62
N THR A 72 1.79 -1.99 9.05
CA THR A 72 2.75 -0.96 9.47
C THR A 72 2.41 0.37 8.79
N CYS A 73 2.26 1.42 9.59
CA CYS A 73 1.96 2.78 9.18
C CYS A 73 3.11 3.72 9.55
N ARG A 74 3.17 4.90 8.94
CA ARG A 74 4.31 5.83 9.11
C ARG A 74 4.55 6.29 10.55
N ASN A 75 3.54 6.19 11.43
CA ASN A 75 3.65 6.55 12.84
C ASN A 75 3.88 5.35 13.78
N ASP A 76 4.24 4.17 13.26
CA ASP A 76 4.75 3.03 14.04
C ASP A 76 6.25 3.18 14.34
N ASP A 77 6.88 2.15 14.92
CA ASP A 77 8.31 2.17 15.22
C ASP A 77 9.13 2.40 13.94
N PRO A 78 10.15 3.28 13.96
CA PRO A 78 10.97 3.53 12.78
C PRO A 78 11.63 2.29 12.20
N GLN A 79 12.02 1.30 13.02
CA GLN A 79 12.56 0.03 12.52
C GLN A 79 11.49 -0.77 11.76
N ASP A 80 10.27 -0.87 12.31
CA ASP A 80 9.16 -1.55 11.63
C ASP A 80 8.86 -0.92 10.27
N VAL A 81 8.92 0.42 10.18
CA VAL A 81 8.72 1.16 8.92
C VAL A 81 9.85 0.89 7.91
N LEU A 82 11.10 0.83 8.38
CA LEU A 82 12.25 0.51 7.52
C LEU A 82 12.16 -0.92 6.99
N ASP A 83 11.74 -1.86 7.83
CA ASP A 83 11.64 -3.29 7.54
C ASP A 83 10.42 -3.69 6.70
N ILE A 84 9.57 -2.73 6.29
CA ILE A 84 8.44 -3.00 5.39
C ILE A 84 8.95 -3.68 4.10
N PRO A 85 8.45 -4.88 3.76
CA PRO A 85 8.93 -5.61 2.59
C PRO A 85 8.47 -4.97 1.29
N TYR A 86 9.32 -5.15 0.26
CA TYR A 86 8.98 -4.88 -1.13
C TYR A 86 9.33 -6.09 -2.00
N GLU A 87 8.35 -6.96 -2.18
CA GLU A 87 8.47 -8.19 -2.95
C GLU A 87 7.38 -8.22 -4.04
N PRO A 88 7.58 -7.59 -5.22
CA PRO A 88 6.56 -7.54 -6.27
C PRO A 88 6.29 -8.92 -6.90
N GLY A 89 7.16 -9.90 -6.65
CA GLY A 89 7.03 -11.26 -7.15
C GLY A 89 7.11 -11.38 -8.67
N LEU A 90 6.95 -12.60 -9.15
CA LEU A 90 7.02 -13.02 -10.55
C LEU A 90 5.65 -13.50 -11.04
N ASP A 91 5.62 -13.98 -12.28
CA ASP A 91 4.46 -14.63 -12.88
C ASP A 91 3.78 -15.61 -11.91
N ASN A 92 2.45 -15.51 -11.82
CA ASN A 92 1.62 -16.43 -11.06
C ASN A 92 1.88 -16.52 -9.55
N GLN A 93 2.73 -15.67 -8.96
CA GLN A 93 2.89 -15.61 -7.50
C GLN A 93 1.72 -14.87 -6.84
N ILE A 94 1.43 -15.22 -5.59
CA ILE A 94 0.40 -14.58 -4.78
C ILE A 94 1.06 -13.41 -4.06
N VAL A 95 0.43 -12.24 -4.13
CA VAL A 95 0.94 -10.99 -3.59
C VAL A 95 -0.14 -10.30 -2.75
N ARG A 96 0.27 -9.76 -1.61
CA ARG A 96 -0.49 -8.77 -0.85
C ARG A 96 0.15 -7.40 -1.05
N LEU A 97 -0.67 -6.42 -1.41
CA LEU A 97 -0.33 -5.01 -1.36
C LEU A 97 -1.13 -4.35 -0.24
N ARG A 98 -0.46 -3.62 0.66
CA ARG A 98 -1.12 -2.77 1.65
C ARG A 98 -0.60 -1.34 1.55
N LEU A 99 -1.52 -0.39 1.55
CA LEU A 99 -1.20 1.03 1.74
C LEU A 99 -1.70 1.44 3.12
N CYS A 100 -0.88 2.15 3.90
CA CYS A 100 -1.38 2.86 5.09
C CYS A 100 -1.06 4.35 4.99
N LEU A 101 -2.10 5.18 5.12
CA LEU A 101 -2.02 6.63 5.11
C LEU A 101 -2.38 7.18 6.49
N ILE A 102 -1.50 8.02 7.04
CA ILE A 102 -1.80 8.84 8.21
C ILE A 102 -2.60 10.07 7.77
N TYR A 103 -3.91 9.99 7.94
CA TYR A 103 -4.84 11.05 7.60
C TYR A 103 -5.03 12.01 8.79
N ASN A 104 -4.73 13.29 8.60
CA ASN A 104 -5.05 14.33 9.57
C ASN A 104 -6.51 14.75 9.38
N THR A 105 -7.34 14.53 10.39
CA THR A 105 -8.74 14.97 10.36
C THR A 105 -8.78 16.48 10.42
N ILE A 106 -9.62 17.10 9.59
CA ILE A 106 -9.78 18.55 9.53
C ILE A 106 -10.14 19.08 10.93
N ASN A 107 -9.41 20.12 11.32
CA ASN A 107 -9.42 20.92 12.55
C ASN A 107 -10.64 20.74 13.51
N PRO A 108 -10.44 20.43 14.80
CA PRO A 108 -11.50 20.31 15.80
C PRO A 108 -12.38 21.56 16.00
N THR A 109 -12.02 22.72 15.45
CA THR A 109 -12.87 23.94 15.49
C THR A 109 -14.19 23.81 14.72
N ILE A 110 -14.33 22.84 13.81
CA ILE A 110 -15.60 22.58 13.09
C ILE A 110 -16.50 21.59 13.89
N GLY A 111 -16.13 21.22 15.11
CA GLY A 111 -16.99 20.47 16.04
C GLY A 111 -17.23 18.99 15.68
N VAL A 112 -16.62 18.48 14.60
CA VAL A 112 -16.74 17.08 14.18
C VAL A 112 -15.46 16.33 14.54
N ASN A 113 -15.36 15.86 15.78
CA ASN A 113 -14.25 15.00 16.19
C ASN A 113 -14.47 13.59 15.63
N VAL A 114 -13.75 13.27 14.56
CA VAL A 114 -13.74 11.94 13.92
C VAL A 114 -12.40 11.23 14.10
N SER A 115 -11.57 11.64 15.05
CA SER A 115 -10.22 11.07 15.24
C SER A 115 -10.26 9.78 16.05
N ASP A 116 -9.46 8.79 15.67
CA ASP A 116 -9.31 7.51 16.39
C ASP A 116 -8.03 7.49 17.27
N THR A 117 -7.25 8.58 17.28
CA THR A 117 -6.03 8.73 18.10
C THR A 117 -5.95 10.11 18.75
N ALA A 118 -5.26 10.19 19.89
CA ALA A 118 -4.96 11.45 20.55
C ALA A 118 -4.13 12.34 19.60
N GLY A 119 -4.72 13.43 19.10
CA GLY A 119 -4.04 14.38 18.21
C GLY A 119 -4.69 14.60 16.83
N GLY A 120 -5.90 14.09 16.58
CA GLY A 120 -6.61 14.40 15.33
C GLY A 120 -6.09 13.63 14.11
N LYS A 121 -5.45 12.48 14.32
CA LYS A 121 -4.94 11.61 13.24
C LYS A 121 -5.76 10.33 13.16
N ARG A 122 -5.84 9.75 11.97
CA ARG A 122 -6.45 8.44 11.71
C ARG A 122 -5.54 7.64 10.80
N ARG A 123 -5.42 6.34 11.08
CA ARG A 123 -4.83 5.38 10.15
C ARG A 123 -5.92 4.96 9.18
N LEU A 124 -5.71 5.25 7.90
CA LEU A 124 -6.55 4.74 6.81
C LEU A 124 -5.70 3.74 6.05
N TYR A 125 -6.19 2.53 5.84
CA TYR A 125 -5.44 1.53 5.10
C TYR A 125 -6.34 0.76 4.14
N GLY A 126 -5.74 0.39 3.01
CA GLY A 126 -6.33 -0.48 2.01
C GLY A 126 -5.45 -1.71 1.83
N SER A 127 -6.07 -2.85 1.57
CA SER A 127 -5.37 -4.11 1.30
C SER A 127 -5.94 -4.77 0.06
N TYR A 128 -5.07 -5.20 -0.85
CA TYR A 128 -5.47 -5.92 -2.05
C TYR A 128 -4.61 -7.18 -2.21
N LEU A 129 -5.29 -8.33 -2.32
CA LEU A 129 -4.70 -9.66 -2.43
C LEU A 129 -4.94 -10.15 -3.86
N PHE A 130 -3.88 -10.57 -4.55
CA PHE A 130 -3.99 -10.96 -5.95
C PHE A 130 -2.94 -12.00 -6.33
N ARG A 131 -3.13 -12.60 -7.50
CA ARG A 131 -2.10 -13.40 -8.17
C ARG A 131 -1.60 -12.62 -9.38
N ASN A 132 -0.28 -12.53 -9.52
CA ASN A 132 0.34 -11.90 -10.69
C ASN A 132 -0.08 -12.61 -11.97
N GLU A 133 -0.34 -11.84 -13.01
CA GLU A 133 -0.56 -12.34 -14.36
C GLU A 133 0.71 -13.03 -14.89
N PRO A 134 0.61 -13.95 -15.87
CA PRO A 134 1.77 -14.53 -16.54
C PRO A 134 2.41 -13.53 -17.52
N PHE A 135 2.94 -12.42 -17.00
CA PHE A 135 3.38 -11.27 -17.78
C PHE A 135 4.70 -11.47 -18.54
N SER A 136 5.48 -12.50 -18.19
CA SER A 136 6.66 -12.93 -18.95
C SER A 136 6.29 -13.67 -20.24
N ARG A 137 5.13 -14.36 -20.27
CA ARG A 137 4.70 -15.18 -21.42
C ARG A 137 4.11 -14.36 -22.56
N ASN A 138 3.64 -13.15 -22.27
CA ASN A 138 3.09 -12.22 -23.25
C ASN A 138 4.18 -11.39 -23.96
N GLN A 139 5.45 -11.81 -23.91
CA GLN A 139 6.57 -11.18 -24.65
C GLN A 139 6.83 -11.83 -26.01
N ALA A 140 5.79 -12.34 -26.67
CA ALA A 140 5.89 -12.68 -28.08
C ALA A 140 5.75 -11.38 -28.90
N VAL A 141 6.93 -10.90 -29.36
CA VAL A 141 7.26 -9.92 -30.42
C VAL A 141 8.17 -8.81 -29.90
#